data_AF-A0A4Q2W2X5-F1
#
_entry.id   AF-A0A4Q2W2X5-F1
#
_cell.length_a   1.000
_cell.length_b   1.000
_cell.length_c   1.000
_cell.angle_alpha   90.00
_cell.angle_beta   90.00
_cell.angle_gamma   90.00
#
_symmetry.space_group_name_H-M   'P 1'
#
loop_
_entity.id
_entity.type
_entity.pdbx_description
1 polymer ?
#
loop_
_entity_poly.entity_id
_entity_poly.type
_entity_poly.pdbx_seq_one_letter_code
_entity_poly.pdbx_strand_id
1 'polypeptide(L)'
;MPKDPRAPQKIGDKTVSHLRFNDIADYYNIEKLAKLSTGKIDLILKKEVDFFIIPRIIDEMSTSNRDAVLRSLIVSATARYIEELTSSQVLPTIDLEHHVTIEILEACGERIQQLMSLLSVLAREVLMFFVAQAVCVAIDDQLIRMYGEPQA
;
A
#
# COMPACT_ATOMS: atom_id res chain seq x y z
N MET A 1 -25.65 -4.32 3.86
CA MET A 1 -25.78 -4.93 2.51
C MET A 1 -24.86 -6.14 2.44
N PRO A 2 -25.31 -7.32 1.97
CA PRO A 2 -24.42 -8.45 1.78
C PRO A 2 -23.50 -8.15 0.58
N LYS A 3 -22.19 -8.34 0.73
CA LYS A 3 -21.23 -8.26 -0.39
C LYS A 3 -21.54 -9.40 -1.38
N ASP A 4 -21.69 -9.09 -2.68
CA ASP A 4 -21.87 -10.09 -3.74
C ASP A 4 -20.66 -11.05 -3.71
N PRO A 5 -20.85 -12.37 -3.47
CA PRO A 5 -19.76 -13.33 -3.41
C PRO A 5 -19.00 -13.48 -4.74
N ARG A 6 -19.53 -12.96 -5.85
CA ARG A 6 -18.84 -12.93 -7.17
C ARG A 6 -18.09 -11.63 -7.44
N ALA A 7 -18.18 -10.64 -6.56
CA ALA A 7 -17.52 -9.35 -6.74
C ALA A 7 -15.98 -9.48 -6.88
N PRO A 8 -15.28 -10.32 -6.12
CA PRO A 8 -13.84 -10.49 -6.28
C PRO A 8 -13.45 -11.03 -7.66
N GLN A 9 -14.21 -12.00 -8.18
CA GLN A 9 -13.97 -12.60 -9.48
C GLN A 9 -14.18 -11.59 -10.61
N LYS A 10 -15.23 -10.76 -10.53
CA LYS A 10 -15.49 -9.67 -11.49
C LYS A 10 -14.38 -8.61 -11.51
N ILE A 11 -13.80 -8.28 -10.35
CA ILE A 11 -12.65 -7.36 -10.25
C ILE A 11 -11.40 -8.03 -10.82
N GLY A 12 -11.23 -9.33 -10.53
CA GLY A 12 -10.36 -10.29 -11.20
C GLY A 12 -10.26 -10.08 -12.70
N ASP A 13 -11.36 -10.44 -13.34
CA ASP A 13 -11.45 -10.50 -14.79
C ASP A 13 -11.31 -9.10 -15.42
N LYS A 14 -11.77 -8.05 -14.73
CA LYS A 14 -11.60 -6.67 -15.17
C LYS A 14 -10.14 -6.21 -15.15
N THR A 15 -9.38 -6.57 -14.10
CA THR A 15 -7.97 -6.19 -13.99
C THR A 15 -7.15 -6.89 -15.05
N VAL A 16 -7.36 -8.19 -15.25
CA VAL A 16 -6.74 -8.97 -16.32
C VAL A 16 -7.09 -8.41 -17.70
N SER A 17 -8.33 -7.98 -17.92
CA SER A 17 -8.71 -7.32 -19.19
C SER A 17 -7.92 -6.03 -19.42
N HIS A 18 -7.68 -5.23 -18.37
CA HIS A 18 -6.88 -4.02 -18.49
C HIS A 18 -5.39 -4.30 -18.72
N LEU A 19 -4.83 -5.38 -18.16
CA LEU A 19 -3.48 -5.85 -18.48
C LEU A 19 -3.37 -6.16 -19.97
N ARG A 20 -4.27 -6.98 -20.50
CA ARG A 20 -4.32 -7.30 -21.95
C ARG A 20 -4.45 -6.07 -22.84
N PHE A 21 -5.23 -5.07 -22.42
CA PHE A 21 -5.31 -3.81 -23.16
C PHE A 21 -4.02 -3.00 -23.11
N ASN A 22 -3.26 -3.05 -22.01
CA ASN A 22 -1.92 -2.47 -21.92
C ASN A 22 -0.98 -3.19 -22.90
N ASP A 23 -1.03 -4.52 -22.94
CA ASP A 23 -0.19 -5.34 -23.81
C ASP A 23 -0.42 -5.06 -25.30
N ILE A 24 -1.69 -4.97 -25.69
CA ILE A 24 -2.10 -4.58 -27.04
C ILE A 24 -1.60 -3.16 -27.33
N ALA A 25 -1.70 -2.25 -26.36
CA ALA A 25 -1.22 -0.88 -26.53
C ALA A 25 0.30 -0.81 -26.70
N ASP A 26 1.06 -1.60 -25.95
CA ASP A 26 2.51 -1.71 -26.11
C ASP A 26 2.87 -2.27 -27.48
N TYR A 27 2.24 -3.38 -27.88
CA TYR A 27 2.49 -4.02 -29.18
C TYR A 27 2.24 -3.10 -30.38
N TYR A 28 1.15 -2.32 -30.36
CA TYR A 28 0.81 -1.37 -31.42
C TYR A 28 1.36 0.05 -31.17
N ASN A 29 2.15 0.25 -30.12
CA ASN A 29 2.72 1.54 -29.71
C ASN A 29 1.69 2.68 -29.54
N ILE A 30 0.57 2.38 -28.88
CA ILE A 30 -0.54 3.29 -28.60
C ILE A 30 -0.39 3.86 -27.18
N GLU A 31 0.52 4.82 -27.00
CA GLU A 31 0.90 5.39 -25.69
C GLU A 31 -0.31 5.85 -24.84
N LYS A 32 -1.32 6.48 -25.46
CA LYS A 32 -2.52 6.94 -24.75
C LYS A 32 -3.32 5.78 -24.14
N LEU A 33 -3.39 4.65 -24.83
CA LEU A 33 -4.09 3.47 -24.34
C LEU A 33 -3.31 2.79 -23.23
N ALA A 34 -1.98 2.69 -23.35
CA ALA A 34 -1.11 2.17 -22.30
C ALA A 34 -1.23 2.99 -21.01
N LYS A 35 -1.16 4.33 -21.09
CA LYS A 35 -1.38 5.21 -19.93
C LYS A 35 -2.77 5.04 -19.31
N LEU A 36 -3.80 4.89 -20.14
CA LEU A 36 -5.17 4.70 -19.67
C LEU A 36 -5.34 3.37 -18.95
N SER A 37 -4.84 2.27 -19.52
CA SER A 37 -4.92 0.93 -18.90
C SER A 37 -4.12 0.87 -17.60
N THR A 38 -2.87 1.37 -17.59
CA THR A 38 -2.02 1.44 -16.40
C THR A 38 -2.70 2.27 -15.30
N GLY A 39 -3.29 3.42 -15.64
CA GLY A 39 -4.05 4.23 -14.68
C GLY A 39 -5.30 3.53 -14.13
N LYS A 40 -5.99 2.70 -14.92
CA LYS A 40 -7.13 1.89 -14.44
C LYS A 40 -6.67 0.79 -13.49
N ILE A 41 -5.54 0.15 -13.78
CA ILE A 41 -4.97 -0.89 -12.92
C ILE A 41 -4.51 -0.29 -11.60
N ASP A 42 -3.80 0.85 -11.61
CA ASP A 42 -3.41 1.59 -10.40
C ASP A 42 -4.61 1.91 -9.51
N LEU A 43 -5.70 2.43 -10.10
CA LEU A 43 -6.93 2.73 -9.37
C LEU A 43 -7.60 1.48 -8.76
N ILE A 44 -7.49 0.33 -9.42
CA ILE A 44 -7.98 -0.94 -8.87
C ILE A 44 -7.08 -1.35 -7.71
N LEU A 45 -5.76 -1.44 -7.92
CA LEU A 45 -4.77 -1.85 -6.92
C LEU A 45 -4.69 -0.95 -5.68
N LYS A 46 -5.09 0.32 -5.79
CA LYS A 46 -5.18 1.25 -4.65
C LYS A 46 -6.46 1.10 -3.82
N LYS A 47 -7.55 0.58 -4.39
CA LYS A 47 -8.79 0.32 -3.66
C LYS A 47 -8.75 -1.09 -3.11
N GLU A 48 -8.75 -1.26 -1.79
CA GLU A 48 -8.71 -2.56 -1.07
C GLU A 48 -9.07 -3.75 -1.97
N VAL A 49 -8.03 -4.31 -2.59
CA VAL A 49 -8.15 -5.40 -3.55
C VAL A 49 -8.23 -6.70 -2.77
N ASP A 50 -9.07 -7.61 -3.24
CA ASP A 50 -9.02 -8.98 -2.77
C ASP A 50 -7.68 -9.59 -3.20
N PHE A 51 -6.77 -9.84 -2.25
CA PHE A 51 -5.41 -10.33 -2.51
C PHE A 51 -5.38 -11.65 -3.30
N PHE A 52 -6.48 -12.41 -3.33
CA PHE A 52 -6.60 -13.62 -4.16
C PHE A 52 -6.50 -13.35 -5.68
N ILE A 53 -6.63 -12.10 -6.12
CA ILE A 53 -6.42 -11.72 -7.53
C ILE A 53 -4.94 -11.63 -7.93
N ILE A 54 -4.05 -11.36 -6.97
CA ILE A 54 -2.64 -11.03 -7.24
C ILE A 54 -1.92 -12.12 -8.04
N PRO A 55 -2.09 -13.42 -7.75
CA PRO A 55 -1.50 -14.48 -8.56
C PRO A 55 -1.87 -14.39 -10.05
N ARG A 56 -3.16 -14.13 -10.38
CA ARG A 56 -3.61 -14.00 -11.77
C ARG A 56 -3.05 -12.76 -12.46
N ILE A 57 -2.85 -11.67 -11.72
CA ILE A 57 -2.24 -10.44 -12.24
C ILE A 57 -0.78 -10.69 -12.57
N ILE A 58 -0.05 -11.37 -11.69
CA ILE A 58 1.36 -11.69 -11.88
C ILE A 58 1.54 -12.66 -13.04
N ASP A 59 0.72 -13.70 -13.14
CA ASP A 59 0.73 -14.65 -14.26
C ASP A 59 0.56 -13.93 -15.61
N GLU A 60 -0.45 -13.07 -15.73
CA GLU A 60 -0.69 -12.29 -16.94
C GLU A 60 0.47 -11.30 -17.22
N MET A 61 1.02 -10.64 -16.19
CA MET A 61 2.17 -9.74 -16.33
C MET A 61 3.44 -10.47 -16.77
N SER A 62 3.71 -11.67 -16.26
CA SER A 62 4.86 -12.49 -16.68
C SER A 62 4.75 -12.88 -18.15
N THR A 63 3.53 -13.09 -18.65
CA THR A 63 3.30 -13.33 -20.08
C THR A 63 3.38 -12.08 -20.94
N SER A 64 3.29 -10.89 -20.34
CA SER A 64 3.26 -9.64 -21.10
C SER A 64 4.11 -8.47 -20.54
N ASN A 65 5.22 -8.32 -21.24
CA ASN A 65 5.89 -7.12 -21.74
C ASN A 65 5.93 -5.80 -20.96
N ARG A 66 7.18 -5.45 -20.63
CA ARG A 66 7.89 -4.17 -20.87
C ARG A 66 7.41 -2.86 -20.23
N ASP A 67 6.17 -2.73 -19.80
CA ASP A 67 5.73 -1.53 -19.06
C ASP A 67 6.30 -1.57 -17.64
N ALA A 68 7.47 -0.93 -17.46
CA ALA A 68 8.15 -0.83 -16.18
C ALA A 68 7.30 -0.12 -15.11
N VAL A 69 6.43 0.80 -15.51
CA VAL A 69 5.51 1.48 -14.58
C VAL A 69 4.46 0.50 -14.08
N LEU A 70 3.86 -0.27 -14.99
CA LEU A 70 2.88 -1.29 -14.63
C LEU A 70 3.49 -2.39 -13.75
N ARG A 71 4.70 -2.86 -14.07
CA ARG A 71 5.44 -3.82 -13.23
C ARG A 71 5.63 -3.27 -11.82
N SER A 72 6.15 -2.05 -11.70
CA SER A 72 6.37 -1.39 -10.41
C SER A 72 5.07 -1.27 -9.59
N LEU A 73 3.94 -0.98 -10.23
CA LEU A 73 2.64 -0.92 -9.56
C LEU A 73 2.20 -2.28 -9.02
N ILE A 74 2.36 -3.35 -9.81
CA ILE A 74 1.99 -4.72 -9.42
C ILE A 74 2.90 -5.21 -8.29
N VAL A 75 4.20 -4.98 -8.39
CA VAL A 75 5.19 -5.29 -7.35
C VAL A 75 4.85 -4.57 -6.04
N SER A 76 4.60 -3.26 -6.10
CA SER A 76 4.23 -2.45 -4.93
C SER A 76 2.92 -2.92 -4.29
N ALA A 77 1.92 -3.28 -5.11
CA ALA A 77 0.67 -3.84 -4.62
C ALA A 77 0.89 -5.21 -3.95
N THR A 78 1.71 -6.07 -4.54
CA THR A 78 2.05 -7.38 -3.98
C THR A 78 2.76 -7.25 -2.64
N ALA A 79 3.72 -6.34 -2.52
CA ALA A 79 4.41 -6.03 -1.26
C ALA A 79 3.47 -5.47 -0.18
N ARG A 80 2.40 -4.76 -0.58
CA ARG A 80 1.37 -4.28 0.36
C ARG A 80 0.59 -5.42 0.99
N TYR A 81 0.27 -6.44 0.19
CA TYR A 81 -0.52 -7.62 0.60
C TYR A 81 0.34 -8.83 1.00
N ILE A 82 1.65 -8.64 1.24
CA ILE A 82 2.58 -9.75 1.47
C ILE A 82 2.22 -10.56 2.73
N GLU A 83 1.66 -9.91 3.74
CA GLU A 83 1.21 -10.56 4.99
C GLU A 83 0.02 -11.47 4.73
N GLU A 84 -0.97 -11.00 3.97
CA GLU A 84 -2.15 -11.77 3.61
C GLU A 84 -1.79 -12.93 2.67
N LEU A 85 -0.93 -12.69 1.68
CA LEU A 85 -0.47 -13.69 0.73
C LEU A 85 0.33 -14.82 1.40
N THR A 86 1.15 -14.49 2.40
CA THR A 86 1.92 -15.49 3.18
C THR A 86 1.02 -16.23 4.18
N SER A 87 0.16 -15.52 4.90
CA SER A 87 -0.76 -16.12 5.90
C SER A 87 -1.78 -17.07 5.27
N SER A 88 -2.20 -16.78 4.04
CA SER A 88 -3.13 -17.60 3.26
C SER A 88 -2.48 -18.71 2.43
N GLN A 89 -1.14 -18.85 2.48
CA GLN A 89 -0.38 -19.82 1.66
C GLN A 89 -0.60 -19.66 0.15
N VAL A 90 -0.96 -18.46 -0.31
CA VAL A 90 -1.14 -18.15 -1.73
C VAL A 90 0.21 -17.82 -2.37
N LEU A 91 1.09 -17.10 -1.67
CA LEU A 91 2.40 -16.68 -2.21
C LEU A 91 3.23 -17.84 -2.81
N PRO A 92 3.34 -19.02 -2.16
CA PRO A 92 4.12 -20.14 -2.72
C PRO A 92 3.55 -20.73 -4.02
N THR A 93 2.28 -20.44 -4.35
CA THR A 93 1.62 -20.92 -5.57
C THR A 93 1.86 -20.01 -6.77
N ILE A 94 2.46 -18.84 -6.56
CA ILE A 94 2.75 -17.88 -7.62
C ILE A 94 4.09 -18.27 -8.25
N ASP A 95 4.07 -18.53 -9.56
CA ASP A 95 5.30 -18.71 -10.33
C ASP A 95 5.94 -17.35 -10.58
N LEU A 96 6.88 -16.98 -9.71
CA LEU A 96 7.57 -15.71 -9.76
C LEU A 96 8.92 -15.88 -10.44
N GLU A 97 9.17 -15.07 -11.47
CA GLU A 97 10.51 -14.90 -11.97
C GLU A 97 11.45 -14.37 -10.87
N HIS A 98 12.73 -14.78 -10.92
CA HIS A 98 13.70 -14.42 -9.90
C HIS A 98 13.81 -12.90 -9.71
N HIS A 99 13.82 -12.14 -10.83
CA HIS A 99 13.92 -10.69 -10.78
C HIS A 99 12.69 -10.05 -10.11
N VAL A 100 11.48 -10.52 -10.42
CA VAL A 100 10.22 -10.03 -9.79
C VAL A 100 10.21 -10.35 -8.29
N THR A 101 10.74 -11.50 -7.90
CA THR A 101 10.89 -11.86 -6.47
C THR A 101 11.76 -10.86 -5.73
N ILE A 102 12.90 -10.48 -6.31
CA ILE A 102 13.79 -9.46 -5.73
C ILE A 102 13.09 -8.10 -5.68
N GLU A 103 12.41 -7.67 -6.75
CA GLU A 103 11.67 -6.41 -6.77
C GLU A 103 10.57 -6.35 -5.69
N ILE A 104 9.86 -7.46 -5.44
CA ILE A 104 8.87 -7.55 -4.34
C ILE A 104 9.54 -7.42 -2.97
N LEU A 105 10.70 -8.05 -2.76
CA LEU A 105 11.44 -7.95 -1.50
C LEU A 105 11.95 -6.52 -1.26
N GLU A 106 12.46 -5.86 -2.31
CA GLU A 106 12.88 -4.46 -2.26
C GLU A 106 11.69 -3.55 -1.91
N ALA A 107 10.54 -3.71 -2.57
CA ALA A 107 9.32 -2.96 -2.27
C ALA A 107 8.80 -3.20 -0.85
N CYS A 108 8.94 -4.42 -0.31
CA CYS A 108 8.67 -4.70 1.09
C CYS A 108 9.61 -3.91 2.01
N GLY A 109 10.91 -3.88 1.71
CA GLY A 109 11.91 -3.13 2.44
C GLY A 109 11.63 -1.63 2.47
N GLU A 110 11.31 -1.03 1.31
CA GLU A 110 10.91 0.37 1.20
C GLU A 110 9.68 0.68 2.04
N ARG A 111 8.66 -0.20 2.00
CA ARG A 111 7.44 -0.04 2.81
C ARG A 111 7.74 -0.08 4.30
N ILE A 112 8.60 -0.99 4.76
CA ILE A 112 9.02 -1.05 6.17
C ILE A 112 9.70 0.26 6.58
N GLN A 113 10.62 0.77 5.75
CA GLN A 113 11.29 2.05 6.02
C GLN A 113 10.30 3.23 6.09
N GLN A 114 9.33 3.29 5.19
CA GLN A 114 8.27 4.30 5.20
C GLN A 114 7.44 4.23 6.50
N LEU A 115 7.03 3.03 6.90
CA LEU A 115 6.29 2.82 8.14
C LEU A 115 7.10 3.21 9.38
N MET A 116 8.39 2.84 9.44
CA MET A 116 9.28 3.24 10.52
C MET A 116 9.45 4.76 10.61
N SER A 117 9.58 5.43 9.47
CA SER A 117 9.67 6.90 9.40
C SER A 117 8.40 7.56 9.94
N LEU A 118 7.22 7.10 9.49
CA LEU A 118 5.93 7.59 9.98
C LEU A 118 5.79 7.38 11.49
N LEU A 119 6.18 6.21 11.99
CA LEU A 119 6.10 5.88 13.42
C LEU A 119 7.05 6.76 14.25
N SER A 120 8.23 7.10 13.73
CA SER A 120 9.16 8.04 14.36
C SER A 120 8.58 9.46 14.46
N VAL A 121 7.94 9.94 13.38
CA VAL A 121 7.28 11.26 13.37
C VAL A 121 6.14 11.29 14.39
N LEU A 122 5.25 10.30 14.36
CA LEU A 122 4.13 10.21 15.30
C LEU A 122 4.60 10.12 16.76
N ALA A 123 5.63 9.32 17.05
CA ALA A 123 6.19 9.22 18.39
C ALA A 123 6.72 10.58 18.90
N ARG A 124 7.35 11.36 18.01
CA ARG A 124 7.82 12.71 18.35
C ARG A 124 6.68 13.68 18.63
N GLU A 125 5.62 13.65 17.83
CA GLU A 125 4.43 14.50 18.03
C GLU A 125 3.73 14.20 19.35
N VAL A 126 3.54 12.91 19.65
CA VAL A 126 2.95 12.44 20.91
C VAL A 126 3.80 12.86 22.11
N LEU A 127 5.13 12.70 22.03
CA LEU A 127 6.04 13.15 23.09
C LEU A 127 5.93 14.67 23.31
N MET A 128 5.89 15.46 22.25
CA MET A 128 5.75 16.92 22.35
C MET A 128 4.42 17.32 22.99
N PHE A 129 3.32 16.62 22.70
CA PHE A 129 2.03 16.84 23.35
C PHE A 129 2.11 16.60 24.87
N PHE A 130 2.69 15.48 25.30
CA PHE A 130 2.85 15.17 26.73
C PHE A 130 3.79 16.15 27.44
N VAL A 131 4.89 16.55 26.79
CA VAL A 131 5.80 17.56 27.34
C VAL A 131 5.09 18.91 27.51
N ALA A 132 4.33 19.37 26.51
CA ALA A 132 3.56 20.60 26.61
C ALA A 132 2.53 20.55 27.73
N GLN A 133 1.80 19.43 27.87
CA GLN A 133 0.83 19.24 28.95
C GLN A 133 1.50 19.26 30.34
N ALA A 134 2.64 18.61 30.50
CA ALA A 134 3.39 18.61 31.76
C ALA A 134 3.92 20.02 32.12
N VAL A 135 4.38 20.79 31.12
CA VAL A 135 4.80 22.18 31.32
C VAL A 135 3.64 23.06 31.75
N CYS A 136 2.46 22.93 31.12
CA CYS A 136 1.27 23.69 31.54
C CYS A 136 0.89 23.39 33.00
N VAL A 137 0.82 22.11 33.39
CA VAL A 137 0.53 21.71 34.77
C VAL A 137 1.56 22.28 35.75
N ALA A 138 2.85 22.23 35.40
CA ALA A 138 3.90 22.77 36.25
C ALA A 138 3.82 24.30 36.41
N ILE A 139 3.42 25.01 35.35
CA ILE A 139 3.20 26.47 35.40
C ILE A 139 1.98 26.78 36.27
N ASP A 140 0.87 26.06 36.10
CA ASP A 140 -0.34 26.24 36.91
C ASP A 140 -0.06 25.99 38.40
N ASP A 141 0.66 24.91 38.73
CA ASP A 141 1.10 24.61 40.10
C ASP A 141 1.98 25.73 40.69
N GLN A 142 2.89 26.30 39.90
CA GLN A 142 3.70 27.44 40.34
C GLN A 142 2.87 28.70 40.56
N LEU A 143 1.93 29.01 39.67
CA LEU A 143 1.04 30.16 39.80
C LEU A 143 0.15 30.03 41.05
N ILE A 144 -0.40 28.85 41.32
CA ILE A 144 -1.18 28.57 42.53
C ILE A 144 -0.32 28.79 43.79
N ARG A 145 0.94 28.35 43.79
CA ARG A 145 1.84 28.57 44.94
C ARG A 145 2.21 30.04 45.16
N MET A 146 2.31 30.83 44.09
CA MET A 146 2.69 32.26 44.21
C MET A 146 1.52 33.19 44.51
N TYR A 147 0.31 32.86 44.02
CA TYR A 147 -0.86 33.76 44.08
C TYR A 147 -2.06 33.16 44.81
N GLY A 148 -2.01 31.90 45.26
CA GLY A 148 -3.04 31.32 46.09
C GLY A 148 -3.05 31.98 47.47
N GLU A 149 -4.17 32.60 47.83
CA GLU A 149 -4.33 33.19 49.17
C GLU A 149 -4.15 32.10 50.26
N PRO A 150 -3.46 32.42 51.38
CA PRO A 150 -3.42 31.52 52.51
C PRO A 150 -4.84 31.39 53.07
N GLN A 151 -5.40 30.18 53.03
CA GLN A 151 -6.66 29.88 53.72
C GLN A 151 -6.48 30.16 55.21
N ALA A 152 -7.18 31.19 55.69
CA ALA A 152 -7.30 31.56 57.09
C ALA A 152 -8.20 30.58 57.85
#